data_AF-A8UZ36-F1
#
_entry.id   AF-A8UZ36-F1
#
_cell.length_a   1.000
_cell.length_b   1.000
_cell.length_c   1.000
_cell.angle_alpha   90.00
_cell.angle_beta   90.00
_cell.angle_gamma   90.00
#
_symmetry.space_group_name_H-M   'P 1'
#
loop_
_entity.id
_entity.type
_entity.pdbx_description
1 polymer ?
#
loop_
_entity_poly.entity_id
_entity_poly.type
_entity_poly.pdbx_seq_one_letter_code
_entity_poly.pdbx_strand_id
1 'polypeptide(L)' 'PFAYPDEVKKEYGIELLDNIEKEAPYDAVIVAVKHKPFIEELDFKKYKKIMGENPVLIDIKGLYNKEKAKKEGFLYWRL' A
#
# COMPACT_ATOMS: atom_id res chain seq x y z
N PRO A 1 -2.67 8.02 6.30
CA PRO A 1 -2.71 9.48 6.57
C PRO A 1 -3.01 9.73 8.05
N PHE A 2 -2.76 10.94 8.56
CA PHE A 2 -2.95 11.36 9.97
C PHE A 2 -1.82 11.05 10.96
N ALA A 3 -0.77 10.35 10.56
CA ALA A 3 0.44 10.25 11.40
C ALA A 3 1.30 11.50 11.22
N TYR A 4 1.79 12.08 12.32
CA TYR A 4 2.71 13.21 12.28
C TYR A 4 4.12 12.70 11.92
N PRO A 5 4.76 13.22 10.85
CA PRO A 5 6.08 12.75 10.43
C PRO A 5 7.13 12.79 11.53
N ASP A 6 7.17 13.87 12.33
CA ASP A 6 8.12 14.03 13.42
C ASP A 6 7.93 12.98 14.52
N GLU A 7 6.69 12.63 14.86
CA GLU A 7 6.40 11.57 15.82
C GLU A 7 6.80 10.20 15.27
N VAL A 8 6.51 9.91 14.00
CA VAL A 8 6.89 8.62 13.40
C VAL A 8 8.41 8.45 13.34
N LYS A 9 9.14 9.50 12.98
CA LYS A 9 10.61 9.49 12.98
C LYS A 9 11.18 9.33 14.39
N LYS A 10 10.61 10.01 15.39
CA LYS A 10 11.06 9.92 16.78
C LYS A 10 10.82 8.54 17.39
N GLU A 11 9.63 7.97 17.21
CA GLU A 11 9.23 6.71 17.86
C GLU A 11 9.72 5.47 17.12
N TYR A 12 9.81 5.52 15.78
CA TYR A 12 10.13 4.35 14.95
C TYR A 12 11.40 4.50 14.10
N GLY A 13 12.01 5.68 14.04
CA GLY A 13 13.16 5.94 13.17
C GLY A 13 12.82 5.90 11.67
N ILE A 14 11.53 6.01 11.31
CA ILE A 14 11.05 5.90 9.93
C ILE A 14 10.73 7.29 9.40
N GLU A 15 11.23 7.60 8.20
CA GLU A 15 10.84 8.82 7.48
C GLU A 15 9.59 8.55 6.64
N LEU A 16 8.56 9.37 6.83
CA LEU A 16 7.34 9.28 6.04
C LEU A 16 7.53 9.92 4.67
N LEU A 17 7.14 9.21 3.62
CA LEU A 17 7.03 9.77 2.28
C LEU A 17 5.79 10.69 2.21
N ASP A 18 5.97 11.86 1.61
CA ASP A 18 4.91 12.81 1.24
C ASP A 18 4.18 12.39 -0.05
N ASN A 19 4.85 11.60 -0.91
CA ASN A 19 4.28 11.02 -2.11
C ASN A 19 4.84 9.60 -2.33
N ILE A 20 3.94 8.63 -2.46
CA ILE A 20 4.26 7.21 -2.69
C ILE A 20 4.89 6.94 -4.06
N GLU A 21 4.89 7.88 -5.01
CA GLU A 21 5.54 7.67 -6.31
C GLU A 21 7.05 7.96 -6.28
N LYS A 22 7.56 8.63 -5.24
CA LYS A 22 8.96 9.09 -5.18
C LYS A 22 9.98 7.96 -5.13
N GLU A 23 9.64 6.88 -4.45
CA GLU A 23 10.54 5.72 -4.24
C GLU A 23 10.04 4.48 -5.00
N ALA A 24 9.12 4.67 -5.96
CA ALA A 24 8.68 3.60 -6.83
C ALA A 24 9.82 3.19 -7.79
N PRO A 25 9.88 1.92 -8.25
CA PRO A 25 8.89 0.86 -8.02
C PRO A 25 9.08 0.10 -6.71
N TYR A 26 7.97 -0.32 -6.09
CA TYR A 26 7.98 -1.21 -4.93
C TYR A 26 7.73 -2.66 -5.32
N ASP A 27 8.44 -3.59 -4.68
CA ASP A 27 8.17 -5.03 -4.81
C ASP A 27 6.90 -5.45 -4.05
N ALA A 28 6.65 -4.81 -2.90
CA ALA A 28 5.56 -5.14 -2.01
C ALA A 28 4.88 -3.91 -1.42
N VAL A 29 3.56 -3.98 -1.26
CA VAL A 29 2.75 -2.99 -0.54
C VAL A 29 1.94 -3.70 0.54
N ILE A 30 2.03 -3.16 1.77
CA ILE A 30 1.27 -3.64 2.93
C ILE A 30 0.24 -2.60 3.34
N VAL A 31 -1.03 -2.94 3.20
CA VAL A 31 -2.15 -2.11 3.63
C VAL A 31 -2.56 -2.52 5.04
N ALA A 32 -1.97 -1.86 6.03
CA ALA A 32 -2.12 -2.20 7.44
C ALA A 32 -3.42 -1.68 8.09
N VAL A 33 -3.98 -0.59 7.56
CA VAL A 33 -5.13 0.13 8.15
C VAL A 33 -6.12 0.57 7.09
N LYS A 34 -7.40 0.69 7.46
CA LYS A 34 -8.53 0.98 6.56
C LYS A 34 -8.97 2.44 6.63
N HIS A 35 -8.05 3.38 6.43
CA HIS A 35 -8.40 4.81 6.38
C HIS A 35 -9.09 5.17 5.05
N LYS A 36 -10.06 6.10 5.11
CA LYS A 36 -10.83 6.53 3.93
C LYS A 36 -9.97 6.96 2.74
N PRO A 37 -8.91 7.77 2.90
CA PRO A 37 -8.10 8.19 1.76
C PRO A 37 -7.44 7.02 1.01
N PHE A 38 -7.04 5.97 1.72
CA PHE A 38 -6.48 4.78 1.08
C PHE A 38 -7.52 4.00 0.27
N ILE A 39 -8.77 3.96 0.72
CA ILE A 39 -9.85 3.31 -0.04
C ILE A 39 -10.21 4.12 -1.29
N GLU A 40 -10.16 5.45 -1.19
CA GLU A 40 -10.56 6.36 -2.26
C GLU A 40 -9.47 6.54 -3.32
N GLU A 41 -8.19 6.54 -2.91
CA GLU A 41 -7.06 6.87 -3.79
C GLU A 41 -6.26 5.65 -4.27
N LEU A 42 -6.26 4.54 -3.51
CA LEU A 42 -5.42 3.37 -3.80
C LEU A 42 -6.26 2.20 -4.31
N ASP A 43 -6.35 2.11 -5.64
CA ASP A 43 -6.91 0.97 -6.36
C ASP A 43 -5.81 0.12 -7.04
N PHE A 44 -6.22 -1.00 -7.63
CA PHE A 44 -5.28 -1.89 -8.34
C PHE A 44 -4.52 -1.20 -9.47
N LYS A 45 -5.13 -0.20 -10.13
CA LYS A 45 -4.47 0.56 -11.19
C LYS A 45 -3.37 1.45 -10.62
N LYS A 46 -3.62 2.10 -9.48
CA LYS A 46 -2.61 2.91 -8.77
C LYS A 46 -1.47 2.03 -8.28
N TYR A 47 -1.76 0.87 -7.69
CA TYR A 47 -0.72 -0.08 -7.27
C TYR A 47 0.15 -0.53 -8.44
N LYS A 48 -0.42 -0.89 -9.59
CA LYS A 48 0.35 -1.25 -10.78
C LYS A 48 1.26 -0.14 -11.32
N LYS A 49 0.95 1.13 -11.05
CA LYS A 49 1.82 2.24 -11.46
C LYS A 49 3.04 2.42 -10.57
N ILE A 50 2.93 2.05 -9.30
CA ILE A 50 3.99 2.26 -8.30
C ILE A 50 4.73 0.98 -7.94
N MET A 51 4.28 -0.17 -8.43
CA MET A 51 4.88 -1.47 -8.14
C MET A 51 5.58 -2.04 -9.36
N GLY A 52 6.64 -2.81 -9.12
CA GLY A 52 7.43 -3.48 -10.14
C GLY A 52 6.76 -4.76 -10.68
N GLU A 53 7.59 -5.63 -11.26
CA GLU A 53 7.16 -6.95 -11.69
C GLU A 53 6.80 -7.84 -10.49
N ASN A 54 5.82 -8.75 -10.67
CA ASN A 54 5.33 -9.65 -9.61
C ASN A 54 4.85 -8.94 -8.32
N PRO A 55 3.89 -7.99 -8.42
CA PRO A 55 3.55 -7.11 -7.31
C PRO A 55 2.91 -7.86 -6.14
N VAL A 56 3.51 -7.76 -4.95
CA VAL A 56 3.01 -8.38 -3.72
C VAL A 56 2.10 -7.43 -2.96
N LEU A 57 0.81 -7.75 -2.85
CA LEU A 57 -0.16 -6.93 -2.13
C LEU A 57 -0.67 -7.66 -0.88
N ILE A 58 -0.29 -7.15 0.28
CA ILE A 58 -0.70 -7.67 1.59
C ILE A 58 -1.75 -6.75 2.19
N ASP A 59 -2.97 -7.26 2.34
CA ASP A 59 -4.13 -6.50 2.80
C ASP A 59 -4.60 -7.00 4.17
N ILE A 60 -4.05 -6.39 5.23
CA ILE A 60 -4.28 -6.83 6.62
C ILE A 60 -5.74 -6.64 7.05
N LYS A 61 -6.43 -5.63 6.50
CA LYS A 61 -7.80 -5.27 6.88
C LYS A 61 -8.85 -5.68 5.85
N GLY A 62 -8.47 -6.47 4.85
CA GLY A 62 -9.37 -7.03 3.85
C GLY A 62 -10.16 -5.97 3.06
N LEU A 63 -9.50 -4.89 2.67
CA LEU A 63 -10.06 -3.82 1.83
C LEU A 63 -10.47 -4.31 0.44
N TYR A 64 -9.69 -5.23 -0.14
CA TYR A 64 -9.81 -5.61 -1.54
C TYR A 64 -10.45 -6.99 -1.73
N ASN A 65 -11.03 -7.19 -2.92
CA ASN A 65 -11.52 -8.50 -3.33
C ASN A 65 -10.36 -9.38 -3.79
N LYS A 66 -10.19 -10.53 -3.13
CA LYS A 66 -9.10 -11.49 -3.37
C LYS A 66 -9.03 -11.98 -4.81
N GLU A 67 -10.17 -12.38 -5.38
CA GLU A 67 -10.23 -12.93 -6.74
C GLU A 67 -9.92 -11.85 -7.79
N LYS A 68 -10.38 -10.62 -7.57
CA LYS A 68 -10.04 -9.49 -8.42
C LYS A 68 -8.54 -9.17 -8.33
N ALA A 69 -7.95 -9.14 -7.13
CA ALA A 69 -6.52 -8.89 -6.97
C ALA A 69 -5.65 -9.92 -7.71
N LYS A 70 -5.99 -11.21 -7.59
CA LYS A 70 -5.30 -12.28 -8.34
C LYS A 70 -5.45 -12.14 -9.84
N LYS A 71 -6.66 -11.83 -10.33
CA LYS A 71 -6.92 -11.60 -11.78
C LYS A 71 -6.14 -10.40 -12.31
N GLU A 72 -5.94 -9.38 -11.49
CA GLU A 72 -5.11 -8.23 -11.83
C GLU A 72 -3.61 -8.56 -11.81
N GLY A 73 -3.19 -9.76 -11.38
CA GLY A 73 -1.80 -10.21 -11.42
C GLY A 73 -1.01 -9.98 -10.13
N PHE A 74 -1.67 -9.69 -9.01
CA PHE A 74 -1.01 -9.52 -7.72
C PHE A 74 -0.78 -10.86 -7.02
N LEU A 75 0.39 -11.02 -6.40
CA LEU A 75 0.59 -12.00 -5.34
C LEU A 75 -0.11 -11.48 -4.08
N TYR A 76 -1.38 -11.86 -3.91
CA TYR A 76 -2.27 -11.26 -2.92
C TYR A 76 -2.49 -12.15 -1.69
N TRP A 77 -2.37 -11.54 -0.51
CA TRP A 77 -2.71 -12.15 0.79
C TRP A 77 -3.57 -11.19 1.63
N ARG A 78 -4.50 -11.74 2.41
CA ARG A 78 -5.29 -11.01 3.41
C ARG A 78 -5.60 -11.89 4.61
N LEU A 79 -5.93 -11.25 5.74
CA LEU A 79 -6.56 -11.89 6.89
C LEU A 79 -8.02 -12.26 6.60
#